data_AF-A0A5E9B7U5-F1
#
_entry.id   AF-A0A5E9B7U5-F1
#
_cell.length_a   1.000
_cell.length_b   1.000
_cell.length_c   1.000
_cell.angle_alpha   90.00
_cell.angle_beta   90.00
_cell.angle_gamma   90.00
#
_symmetry.space_group_name_H-M   'P 1'
#
loop_
_entity.id
_entity.type
_entity.pdbx_description
1 polymer ?
#
loop_
_entity_poly.entity_id
_entity_poly.type
_entity_poly.pdbx_seq_one_letter_code
_entity_poly.pdbx_strand_id
1 'polypeptide(L)'
;MKQSPFSSGVVKNREPIVYALIDPDQIQRGTIQAISKSRLKKSDLSVCRAQETTAQEAWKNIVVGQLENIPTRIDEGYAWARASEIRNLKLARPNIGAFCVIDDGLKHFGSHAVLGFSPAPQGFDSNTIANDREAARGNLLRLFQRRGVCKWTDWSFR
;
A
#
# COMPACT_ATOMS: atom_id res chain seq x y z
N MET A 1 15.20 3.88 9.87
CA MET A 1 13.90 4.53 9.60
C MET A 1 13.39 5.07 10.93
N LYS A 2 13.04 6.35 11.03
CA LYS A 2 12.43 6.92 12.25
C LYS A 2 10.93 6.67 12.19
N GLN A 3 10.36 6.18 13.28
CA GLN A 3 8.92 5.99 13.46
C GLN A 3 8.24 7.36 13.62
N SER A 4 7.03 7.52 13.08
CA SER A 4 6.27 8.77 13.22
C SER A 4 5.92 9.04 14.71
N PRO A 5 5.93 10.30 15.18
CA PRO A 5 5.43 10.64 16.51
C PRO A 5 3.91 10.44 16.66
N PHE A 6 3.18 10.32 15.56
CA PHE A 6 1.74 10.03 15.53
C PHE A 6 1.45 8.53 15.39
N SER A 7 2.51 7.71 15.39
CA SER A 7 2.47 6.26 15.24
C SER A 7 1.89 5.56 16.47
N SER A 8 1.12 4.51 16.23
CA SER A 8 0.68 3.53 17.22
C SER A 8 1.73 2.44 17.50
N GLY A 9 2.78 2.32 16.68
CA GLY A 9 3.74 1.22 16.76
C GLY A 9 4.27 0.72 15.42
N VAL A 10 5.05 -0.36 15.48
CA VAL A 10 5.47 -1.11 14.30
C VAL A 10 4.29 -1.87 13.70
N VAL A 11 4.11 -1.78 12.38
CA VAL A 11 3.08 -2.50 11.63
C VAL A 11 3.22 -4.02 11.83
N LYS A 12 2.25 -4.65 12.50
CA LYS A 12 2.26 -6.08 12.81
C LYS A 12 1.93 -6.93 11.58
N ASN A 13 2.44 -8.15 11.53
CA ASN A 13 2.24 -9.08 10.41
C ASN A 13 0.77 -9.43 10.12
N ARG A 14 -0.10 -9.36 11.15
CA ARG A 14 -1.52 -9.69 11.04
C ARG A 14 -2.36 -8.52 10.52
N GLU A 15 -1.81 -7.31 10.50
CA GLU A 15 -2.56 -6.11 10.13
C GLU A 15 -2.97 -6.16 8.66
N PRO A 16 -4.25 -5.94 8.34
CA PRO A 16 -4.71 -5.68 6.99
C PRO A 16 -4.20 -4.30 6.55
N ILE A 17 -3.54 -4.27 5.39
CA ILE A 17 -3.04 -3.07 4.74
C ILE A 17 -3.96 -2.77 3.57
N VAL A 18 -4.61 -1.61 3.64
CA VAL A 18 -5.62 -1.15 2.70
C VAL A 18 -5.00 -0.17 1.72
N TYR A 19 -5.31 -0.37 0.44
CA TYR A 19 -4.95 0.50 -0.67
C TYR A 19 -6.23 1.04 -1.30
N ALA A 20 -6.46 2.34 -1.17
CA ALA A 20 -7.62 3.01 -1.76
C ALA A 20 -7.52 3.04 -3.28
N LEU A 21 -8.66 2.89 -3.94
CA LEU A 21 -8.77 2.79 -5.39
C LEU A 21 -9.61 3.96 -5.90
N ILE A 22 -8.99 4.85 -6.65
CA ILE A 22 -9.62 6.05 -7.22
C ILE A 22 -9.41 6.01 -8.74
N ASP A 23 -10.46 6.11 -9.55
CA ASP A 23 -10.36 6.28 -11.01
C ASP A 23 -10.05 7.76 -11.31
N PRO A 24 -9.13 8.10 -12.23
CA PRO A 24 -8.33 7.22 -13.10
C PRO A 24 -6.93 6.90 -12.53
N ASP A 25 -6.66 7.18 -11.27
CA ASP A 25 -5.29 7.14 -10.74
C ASP A 25 -4.84 5.71 -10.38
N GLN A 26 -5.75 4.91 -9.84
CA GLN A 26 -5.53 3.52 -9.43
C GLN A 26 -6.42 2.56 -10.19
N ILE A 27 -7.55 3.01 -10.71
CA ILE A 27 -8.43 2.24 -11.58
C ILE A 27 -8.38 2.83 -12.98
N GLN A 28 -8.47 1.98 -14.00
CA GLN A 28 -8.82 2.39 -15.34
C GLN A 28 -9.59 1.28 -16.01
N ARG A 29 -10.76 1.62 -16.57
CA ARG A 29 -11.67 0.64 -17.22
C ARG A 29 -11.98 -0.54 -16.31
N GLY A 30 -12.26 -0.27 -15.02
CA GLY A 30 -12.61 -1.29 -14.02
C GLY A 30 -11.45 -2.19 -13.56
N THR A 31 -10.21 -1.91 -13.97
CA THR A 31 -9.04 -2.71 -13.58
C THR A 31 -8.08 -1.88 -12.73
N ILE A 32 -7.54 -2.49 -11.67
CA ILE A 32 -6.47 -1.88 -10.87
C ILE A 32 -5.22 -1.73 -11.75
N GLN A 33 -4.77 -0.49 -11.92
CA GLN A 33 -3.58 -0.14 -12.66
C GLN A 33 -2.30 -0.68 -12.02
N ALA A 34 -1.22 -0.70 -12.79
CA ALA A 34 0.08 -1.08 -12.29
C ALA A 34 0.58 -0.10 -11.21
N ILE A 35 0.92 -0.63 -10.03
CA ILE A 35 1.41 0.15 -8.89
C ILE A 35 2.66 0.94 -9.28
N SER A 36 2.70 2.26 -9.06
CA SER A 36 3.82 3.08 -9.52
C SER A 36 5.18 2.65 -8.93
N LYS A 37 6.14 2.37 -9.82
CA LYS A 37 7.52 2.03 -9.46
C LYS A 37 8.24 3.19 -8.76
N SER A 38 8.01 4.42 -9.21
CA SER A 38 8.64 5.61 -8.61
C SER A 38 8.19 5.81 -7.17
N ARG A 39 6.90 5.56 -6.90
CA ARG A 39 6.31 5.63 -5.56
C ARG A 39 6.89 4.58 -4.61
N LEU A 40 6.99 3.33 -5.08
CA LEU A 40 7.63 2.25 -4.32
C LEU A 40 9.12 2.50 -4.07
N LYS A 41 9.84 3.13 -5.01
CA LYS A 41 11.26 3.48 -4.83
C LYS A 41 11.46 4.56 -3.76
N LYS A 42 10.51 5.50 -3.67
CA LYS A 42 10.51 6.59 -2.67
C LYS A 42 9.88 6.18 -1.34
N SER A 43 9.31 4.99 -1.26
CA SER A 43 8.50 4.54 -0.12
C SER A 43 7.35 5.52 0.19
N ASP A 44 6.66 5.99 -0.85
CA ASP A 44 5.56 6.98 -0.73
C ASP A 44 4.20 6.43 -1.17
N LEU A 45 4.11 5.13 -1.46
CA LEU A 45 2.85 4.51 -1.86
C LEU A 45 1.92 4.45 -0.64
N SER A 46 0.99 5.40 -0.59
CA SER A 46 0.07 5.59 0.54
C SER A 46 -0.85 4.39 0.73
N VAL A 47 -0.92 3.90 1.97
CA VAL A 47 -1.79 2.82 2.43
C VAL A 47 -2.29 3.11 3.84
N CYS A 48 -3.22 2.29 4.33
CA CYS A 48 -3.79 2.42 5.66
C CYS A 48 -3.76 1.10 6.43
N ARG A 49 -3.46 1.20 7.73
CA ARG A 49 -3.49 0.10 8.71
C ARG A 49 -4.93 -0.09 9.19
N ALA A 50 -5.64 -1.03 8.56
CA ALA A 50 -7.10 -1.09 8.66
C ALA A 50 -7.65 -1.40 10.06
N GLN A 51 -6.84 -2.07 10.89
CA GLN A 51 -7.17 -2.40 12.28
C GLN A 51 -7.15 -1.18 13.21
N GLU A 52 -6.53 -0.08 12.80
CA GLU A 52 -6.30 1.10 13.65
C GLU A 52 -7.21 2.26 13.31
N THR A 53 -8.21 2.04 12.46
CA THR A 53 -9.13 3.08 12.02
C THR A 53 -10.46 2.49 11.56
N THR A 54 -11.45 3.36 11.41
CA THR A 54 -12.74 3.00 10.82
C THR A 54 -12.73 3.22 9.30
N ALA A 55 -13.67 2.57 8.60
CA ALA A 55 -13.86 2.81 7.17
C ALA A 55 -14.09 4.30 6.86
N GLN A 56 -14.92 4.96 7.67
CA GLN A 56 -15.28 6.37 7.49
C GLN A 56 -14.06 7.29 7.67
N GLU A 57 -13.22 7.03 8.68
CA GLU A 57 -12.00 7.79 8.90
C GLU A 57 -10.98 7.56 7.79
N ALA A 58 -10.76 6.32 7.36
CA ALA A 58 -9.86 5.99 6.26
C ALA A 58 -10.31 6.67 4.96
N TRP A 59 -11.59 6.54 4.62
CA TRP A 59 -12.19 7.20 3.46
C TRP A 59 -12.04 8.72 3.52
N LYS A 60 -12.36 9.33 4.67
CA LYS A 60 -12.23 10.78 4.85
C LYS A 60 -10.80 11.27 4.69
N ASN A 61 -9.82 10.55 5.20
CA ASN A 61 -8.42 11.00 5.17
C ASN A 61 -7.70 10.67 3.85
N ILE A 62 -8.14 9.65 3.11
CA ILE A 62 -7.45 9.20 1.88
C ILE A 62 -8.16 9.69 0.60
N VAL A 63 -9.49 9.65 0.60
CA VAL A 63 -10.32 9.79 -0.60
C VAL A 63 -10.92 11.19 -0.71
N VAL A 64 -11.53 11.72 0.36
CA VAL A 64 -12.31 12.98 0.30
C VAL A 64 -11.50 14.14 -0.29
N GLY A 65 -10.30 14.40 0.25
CA GLY A 65 -9.46 15.48 -0.27
C GLY A 65 -9.03 15.28 -1.73
N GLN A 66 -8.99 14.04 -2.23
CA GLN A 66 -8.69 13.79 -3.64
C GLN A 66 -9.88 14.04 -4.56
N LEU A 67 -11.10 13.71 -4.11
CA LEU A 67 -12.34 13.96 -4.86
C LEU A 67 -12.69 15.45 -4.89
N GLU A 68 -12.53 16.14 -3.76
CA GLU A 68 -12.81 17.58 -3.65
C GLU A 68 -11.90 18.42 -4.56
N ASN A 69 -10.63 18.02 -4.69
CA ASN A 69 -9.66 18.76 -5.49
C ASN A 69 -9.73 18.45 -6.99
N ILE A 70 -10.20 17.26 -7.38
CA ILE A 70 -10.25 16.83 -8.79
C ILE A 70 -11.62 16.17 -9.05
N PRO A 71 -12.60 16.91 -9.62
CA PRO A 71 -13.97 16.45 -9.80
C PRO A 71 -14.14 15.25 -10.74
N THR A 72 -13.15 14.96 -11.59
CA THR A 72 -13.18 13.81 -12.49
C THR A 72 -12.83 12.50 -11.80
N ARG A 73 -12.38 12.56 -10.54
CA ARG A 73 -12.03 11.36 -9.79
C ARG A 73 -13.27 10.67 -9.24
N ILE A 74 -13.22 9.33 -9.23
CA ILE A 74 -14.30 8.49 -8.73
C ILE A 74 -13.74 7.53 -7.69
N ASP A 75 -14.40 7.44 -6.54
CA ASP A 75 -14.08 6.43 -5.52
C ASP A 75 -14.58 5.05 -5.97
N GLU A 76 -13.64 4.14 -6.18
CA GLU A 76 -13.94 2.77 -6.60
C GLU A 76 -13.95 1.80 -5.42
N GLY A 77 -13.57 2.25 -4.22
CA GLY A 77 -13.45 1.45 -3.01
C GLY A 77 -11.99 1.22 -2.63
N TYR A 78 -11.69 -0.01 -2.22
CA TYR A 78 -10.34 -0.37 -1.79
C TYR A 78 -9.98 -1.83 -2.11
N ALA A 79 -8.68 -2.10 -2.16
CA ALA A 79 -8.11 -3.43 -2.11
C ALA A 79 -7.31 -3.61 -0.82
N TRP A 80 -7.09 -4.85 -0.39
CA TRP A 80 -6.30 -5.10 0.81
C TRP A 80 -5.54 -6.43 0.81
N ALA A 81 -4.46 -6.45 1.59
CA ALA A 81 -3.70 -7.66 1.88
C ALA A 81 -3.14 -7.59 3.30
N ARG A 82 -2.83 -8.73 3.91
CA ARG A 82 -2.15 -8.71 5.22
C ARG A 82 -0.71 -8.26 5.05
N ALA A 83 -0.17 -7.55 6.04
CA ALA A 83 1.22 -7.11 6.04
C ALA A 83 2.20 -8.29 5.88
N SER A 84 1.91 -9.45 6.47
CA SER A 84 2.67 -10.68 6.27
C SER A 84 2.68 -11.17 4.82
N GLU A 85 1.55 -11.10 4.11
CA GLU A 85 1.48 -11.51 2.70
C GLU A 85 2.36 -10.61 1.83
N ILE A 86 2.34 -9.30 2.08
CA ILE A 86 3.18 -8.32 1.38
C ILE A 86 4.67 -8.59 1.65
N ARG A 87 5.05 -8.81 2.91
CA ARG A 87 6.43 -9.09 3.33
C ARG A 87 6.95 -10.43 2.82
N ASN A 88 6.06 -11.39 2.59
CA ASN A 88 6.40 -12.71 2.05
C ASN A 88 6.64 -12.69 0.52
N LEU A 89 6.30 -11.60 -0.18
CA LEU A 89 6.71 -11.44 -1.58
C LEU A 89 8.22 -11.27 -1.63
N LYS A 90 8.90 -12.10 -2.41
CA LYS A 90 10.36 -12.13 -2.47
C LYS A 90 10.90 -11.62 -3.80
N LEU A 91 12.09 -11.05 -3.76
CA LEU A 91 12.96 -10.90 -4.92
C LEU A 91 13.53 -12.28 -5.26
N ALA A 92 13.47 -12.71 -6.52
CA ALA A 92 13.95 -14.03 -6.91
C ALA A 92 15.43 -14.25 -6.54
N ARG A 93 16.26 -13.23 -6.77
CA ARG A 93 17.64 -13.13 -6.28
C ARG A 93 17.78 -11.77 -5.61
N PRO A 94 17.92 -11.72 -4.27
CA PRO A 94 18.59 -12.69 -3.40
C PRO A 94 17.67 -13.65 -2.58
N ASN A 95 16.40 -13.85 -2.93
CA ASN A 95 15.42 -14.56 -2.08
C ASN A 95 15.10 -13.85 -0.73
N ILE A 96 15.08 -12.52 -0.74
CA ILE A 96 14.67 -11.68 0.40
C ILE A 96 13.31 -11.03 0.17
N GLY A 97 12.68 -10.53 1.22
CA GLY A 97 11.43 -9.76 1.14
C GLY A 97 11.58 -8.52 0.25
N ALA A 98 10.72 -8.41 -0.77
CA ALA A 98 10.76 -7.36 -1.78
C ALA A 98 10.21 -6.02 -1.29
N PHE A 99 9.30 -6.06 -0.30
CA PHE A 99 8.58 -4.89 0.18
C PHE A 99 8.65 -4.75 1.69
N CYS A 100 8.60 -3.51 2.14
CA CYS A 100 8.35 -3.14 3.51
C CYS A 100 7.05 -2.32 3.60
N VAL A 101 6.35 -2.48 4.72
CA VAL A 101 5.26 -1.60 5.14
C VAL A 101 5.82 -0.75 6.25
N ILE A 102 5.89 0.55 6.00
CA ILE A 102 6.50 1.53 6.89
C ILE A 102 5.36 2.32 7.51
N ASP A 103 5.38 2.41 8.83
CA ASP A 103 4.49 3.30 9.54
C ASP A 103 4.92 4.76 9.30
N ASP A 104 3.99 5.59 8.84
CA ASP A 104 4.23 6.99 8.46
C ASP A 104 3.24 7.95 9.14
N GLY A 105 2.50 7.46 10.16
CA GLY A 105 1.32 8.09 10.76
C GLY A 105 1.28 9.61 10.69
N LEU A 106 0.18 10.18 10.22
CA LEU A 106 0.03 11.63 10.04
C LEU A 106 -0.69 12.26 11.23
N LYS A 107 -0.48 13.57 11.45
CA LYS A 107 -1.08 14.33 12.57
C LYS A 107 -2.59 14.12 12.75
N HIS A 108 -3.31 13.94 11.64
CA HIS A 108 -4.76 13.74 11.62
C HIS A 108 -5.18 12.35 11.13
N PHE A 109 -4.21 11.47 10.86
CA PHE A 109 -4.45 10.12 10.35
C PHE A 109 -3.32 9.17 10.80
N GLY A 110 -3.37 8.78 12.09
CA GLY A 110 -2.32 7.96 12.71
C GLY A 110 -2.20 6.55 12.13
N SER A 111 -3.25 6.01 11.52
CA SER A 111 -3.25 4.72 10.83
C SER A 111 -2.65 4.77 9.41
N HIS A 112 -2.15 5.94 8.99
CA HIS A 112 -1.43 6.09 7.74
C HIS A 112 -0.13 5.29 7.73
N ALA A 113 0.13 4.63 6.61
CA ALA A 113 1.36 3.92 6.36
C ALA A 113 1.74 4.06 4.89
N VAL A 114 2.95 3.65 4.57
CA VAL A 114 3.46 3.64 3.20
C VAL A 114 4.08 2.30 2.84
N LEU A 115 3.94 1.92 1.58
CA LEU A 115 4.62 0.78 0.99
C LEU A 115 5.82 1.24 0.19
N GLY A 116 6.92 0.52 0.36
CA GLY A 116 8.16 0.75 -0.37
C GLY A 116 8.85 -0.55 -0.73
N PHE A 117 9.80 -0.47 -1.65
CA PHE A 117 10.75 -1.56 -1.81
C PHE A 117 11.60 -1.69 -0.55
N SER A 118 11.85 -2.93 -0.13
CA SER A 118 12.88 -3.20 0.87
C SER A 118 14.24 -2.68 0.37
N PRO A 119 15.12 -2.25 1.29
CA PRO A 119 16.50 -1.94 0.96
C PRO A 119 17.16 -3.11 0.21
N ALA A 120 18.05 -2.78 -0.73
CA ALA A 120 18.85 -3.81 -1.38
C ALA A 120 19.72 -4.50 -0.31
N PRO A 121 19.89 -5.83 -0.37
CA PRO A 121 20.79 -6.52 0.55
C PRO A 121 22.24 -6.06 0.31
N GLN A 122 23.11 -6.34 1.28
CA GLN A 122 24.55 -6.14 1.07
C GLN A 122 25.03 -6.97 -0.12
N GLY A 123 25.87 -6.36 -0.97
CA GLY A 123 26.43 -7.00 -2.16
C GLY A 123 25.52 -6.96 -3.39
N PHE A 124 24.32 -6.37 -3.31
CA PHE A 124 23.47 -6.11 -4.47
C PHE A 124 23.15 -4.62 -4.56
N ASP A 125 23.32 -4.04 -5.73
CA ASP A 125 22.84 -2.69 -5.99
C ASP A 125 21.39 -2.69 -6.50
N SER A 126 20.77 -1.51 -6.51
CA SER A 126 19.38 -1.35 -6.94
C SER A 126 19.15 -1.62 -8.43
N ASN A 127 20.20 -1.57 -9.27
CA ASN A 127 20.10 -1.82 -10.70
C ASN A 127 20.09 -3.33 -10.97
N THR A 128 20.91 -4.08 -10.25
CA THR A 128 21.05 -5.53 -10.34
C THR A 128 19.74 -6.24 -10.01
N ILE A 129 18.99 -5.74 -9.03
CA ILE A 129 17.68 -6.28 -8.62
C ILE A 129 16.49 -5.59 -9.29
N ALA A 130 16.72 -4.74 -10.29
CA ALA A 130 15.65 -3.95 -10.91
C ALA A 130 14.58 -4.82 -11.57
N ASN A 131 14.99 -5.89 -12.26
CA ASN A 131 14.07 -6.84 -12.90
C ASN A 131 13.27 -7.63 -11.86
N ASP A 132 13.91 -8.06 -10.77
CA ASP A 132 13.24 -8.76 -9.68
C ASP A 132 12.23 -7.89 -8.95
N ARG A 133 12.55 -6.59 -8.77
CA ARG A 133 11.62 -5.60 -8.24
C ARG A 133 10.43 -5.37 -9.16
N GLU A 134 10.64 -5.40 -10.47
CA GLU A 134 9.57 -5.29 -11.45
C GLU A 134 8.63 -6.50 -11.40
N ALA A 135 9.19 -7.71 -11.33
CA ALA A 135 8.41 -8.93 -11.12
C ALA A 135 7.65 -8.91 -9.78
N ALA A 136 8.30 -8.49 -8.70
CA ALA A 136 7.69 -8.37 -7.39
C ALA A 136 6.55 -7.35 -7.37
N ARG A 137 6.68 -6.23 -8.11
CA ARG A 137 5.62 -5.22 -8.28
C ARG A 137 4.37 -5.81 -8.93
N GLY A 138 4.55 -6.62 -9.97
CA GLY A 138 3.45 -7.38 -10.57
C GLY A 138 2.79 -8.35 -9.57
N ASN A 139 3.59 -9.03 -8.73
CA ASN A 139 3.06 -9.90 -7.69
C ASN A 139 2.31 -9.15 -6.59
N LEU A 140 2.75 -7.94 -6.22
CA LEU A 140 2.05 -7.08 -5.28
C LEU A 140 0.68 -6.64 -5.82
N LEU A 141 0.61 -6.27 -7.09
CA LEU A 141 -0.66 -5.96 -7.75
C LEU A 141 -1.61 -7.16 -7.71
N ARG A 142 -1.13 -8.34 -8.10
CA ARG A 142 -1.93 -9.58 -8.03
C ARG A 142 -2.38 -9.91 -6.62
N LEU A 143 -1.56 -9.62 -5.61
CA LEU A 143 -1.91 -9.81 -4.21
C LEU A 143 -3.09 -8.91 -3.80
N PHE A 144 -3.08 -7.63 -4.19
CA PHE A 144 -4.22 -6.73 -3.96
C PHE A 144 -5.46 -7.12 -4.75
N GLN A 145 -5.31 -7.59 -5.99
CA GLN A 145 -6.43 -8.05 -6.82
C GLN A 145 -7.07 -9.35 -6.32
N ARG A 146 -6.34 -10.18 -5.56
CA ARG A 146 -6.77 -11.53 -5.16
C ARG A 146 -8.13 -11.56 -4.45
N ARG A 147 -8.45 -10.51 -3.70
CA ARG A 147 -9.69 -10.41 -2.91
C ARG A 147 -10.79 -9.59 -3.58
N GLY A 148 -10.56 -9.15 -4.82
CA GLY A 148 -11.43 -8.21 -5.51
C GLY A 148 -11.36 -6.81 -4.91
N VAL A 149 -12.17 -5.92 -5.49
CA VAL A 149 -12.38 -4.57 -4.97
C VAL A 149 -13.50 -4.62 -3.95
N CYS A 150 -13.22 -4.15 -2.73
CA CYS A 150 -14.19 -4.05 -1.65
C CYS A 150 -14.79 -2.64 -1.61
N LYS A 151 -16.04 -2.52 -1.18
CA LYS A 151 -16.64 -1.20 -0.90
C LYS A 151 -16.36 -0.80 0.55
N TRP A 152 -16.27 0.49 0.81
CA TRP A 152 -16.03 1.03 2.16
C TRP A 152 -17.08 0.57 3.19
N THR A 153 -18.28 0.23 2.74
CA THR A 153 -19.35 -0.38 3.54
C THR A 153 -19.04 -1.80 4.03
N ASP A 154 -18.14 -2.52 3.36
CA ASP A 154 -17.82 -3.93 3.64
C ASP A 154 -16.67 -4.08 4.66
N TRP A 155 -16.23 -2.97 5.25
CA TRP A 155 -15.08 -2.90 6.15
C TRP A 155 -15.30 -3.70 7.43
N SER A 156 -14.57 -4.79 7.57
CA SER A 156 -14.77 -5.79 8.64
C SER A 156 -13.47 -6.16 9.37
N PHE A 157 -12.51 -5.24 9.44
CA PHE A 157 -11.17 -5.49 10.00
C PHE A 157 -11.07 -5.39 11.53
N ARG A 158 -12.18 -5.43 12.25
CA ARG A 158 -12.23 -5.36 13.71
C ARG A 158 -12.16 -6.75 14.34
#